data_AF-A0A9E5Q4Z0-F1
#
_entry.id   AF-A0A9E5Q4Z0-F1
#
_cell.length_a   1.000
_cell.length_b   1.000
_cell.length_c   1.000
_cell.angle_alpha   90.00
_cell.angle_beta   90.00
_cell.angle_gamma   90.00
#
_symmetry.space_group_name_H-M   'P 1'
#
loop_
_entity.id
_entity.type
_entity.pdbx_description
1 polymer ?
#
loop_
_entity_poly.entity_id
_entity_poly.type
_entity_poly.pdbx_seq_one_letter_code
_entity_poly.pdbx_strand_id
1 'polypeptide(L)'
;VDFINANTDAQALNRSSARTILQLGAGVTKGLGAGADPAVGRQAALEDRERIIEALEGADMVFITAGMGGGTGTGAAPIVAQLAREAGILTVAVVTKPFPFEGRSRLKIAEQGIEELSEHCDSLITIPNEKVLQVMGPQAPLLDAFARANDVLLNAVQGISELITRPGLINVDFADVRAVMAEMGVAMMGSAVAKGDERAVEAARSAVSSPLLEDVNISGAKGILV
;
A
#
# COMPACT_ATOMS: atom_id res chain seq x y z
N VAL A 1 9.19 -0.51 -13.27
CA VAL A 1 7.96 -0.02 -12.62
C VAL A 1 7.70 1.39 -13.07
N ASP A 2 6.44 1.70 -13.33
CA ASP A 2 5.98 3.06 -13.64
C ASP A 2 5.22 3.61 -12.43
N PHE A 3 5.54 4.84 -12.02
CA PHE A 3 4.92 5.48 -10.86
C PHE A 3 3.83 6.45 -11.29
N ILE A 4 2.66 6.31 -10.68
CA ILE A 4 1.49 7.17 -10.86
C ILE A 4 1.16 7.82 -9.53
N ASN A 5 1.03 9.15 -9.49
CA ASN A 5 0.50 9.85 -8.32
C ASN A 5 -0.93 10.34 -8.63
N ALA A 6 -1.90 9.77 -7.92
CA ALA A 6 -3.31 10.14 -8.03
C ALA A 6 -3.78 10.89 -6.77
N ASN A 7 -4.25 12.13 -6.91
CA ASN A 7 -4.70 12.93 -5.77
C ASN A 7 -5.76 13.96 -6.17
N THR A 8 -6.58 14.38 -5.22
CA THR A 8 -7.55 15.48 -5.39
C THR A 8 -6.94 16.85 -5.08
N ASP A 9 -5.81 16.89 -4.36
CA ASP A 9 -5.08 18.12 -4.05
C ASP A 9 -4.06 18.45 -5.15
N ALA A 10 -4.31 19.51 -5.92
CA ALA A 10 -3.45 19.93 -7.01
C ALA A 10 -2.09 20.45 -6.52
N GLN A 11 -2.01 21.04 -5.33
CA GLN A 11 -0.75 21.51 -4.77
C GLN A 11 0.17 20.34 -4.39
N ALA A 12 -0.42 19.26 -3.86
CA ALA A 12 0.32 18.04 -3.56
C ALA A 12 0.88 17.40 -4.86
N LEU A 13 0.10 17.37 -5.94
CA LEU A 13 0.52 16.83 -7.23
C LEU A 13 1.68 17.61 -7.85
N ASN A 14 1.70 18.94 -7.73
CA ASN A 14 2.79 19.78 -8.24
C ASN A 14 4.16 19.49 -7.59
N ARG A 15 4.17 18.85 -6.42
CA ARG A 15 5.41 18.44 -5.73
C ARG A 15 5.82 17.01 -6.04
N SER A 16 5.05 16.29 -6.85
CA SER A 16 5.31 14.90 -7.17
C SER A 16 6.49 14.74 -8.11
N SER A 17 7.32 13.72 -7.87
CA SER A 17 8.36 13.25 -8.79
C SER A 17 7.86 12.16 -9.74
N ALA A 18 6.59 11.75 -9.63
CA ALA A 18 6.01 10.72 -10.50
C ALA A 18 5.89 11.25 -11.93
N ARG A 19 6.18 10.39 -12.91
CA ARG A 19 6.07 10.73 -14.33
C ARG A 19 4.61 10.94 -14.73
N THR A 20 3.71 10.13 -14.18
CA THR A 20 2.28 10.21 -14.46
C THR A 20 1.56 10.80 -13.25
N ILE A 21 0.82 11.86 -13.48
CA ILE A 21 0.08 12.61 -12.45
C ILE A 21 -1.39 12.60 -12.82
N LEU A 22 -2.22 12.06 -11.92
CA LEU A 22 -3.68 12.00 -12.07
C LEU A 22 -4.34 12.90 -11.04
N GLN A 23 -4.76 14.09 -11.48
CA GLN A 23 -5.65 14.90 -10.67
C GLN A 23 -7.05 14.32 -10.70
N LEU A 24 -7.56 13.92 -9.54
CA LEU A 24 -8.88 13.35 -9.34
C LEU A 24 -9.89 14.42 -8.92
N GLY A 25 -11.14 14.29 -9.37
CA GLY A 25 -12.28 15.12 -9.00
C GLY A 25 -12.01 16.60 -9.19
N ALA A 26 -11.50 17.01 -10.36
CA ALA A 26 -11.25 18.41 -10.66
C ALA A 26 -12.54 19.24 -10.55
N GLY A 27 -13.69 18.67 -10.95
CA GLY A 27 -15.00 19.28 -10.77
C GLY A 27 -15.47 19.29 -9.31
N VAL A 28 -15.37 18.15 -8.62
CA VAL A 28 -15.85 17.99 -7.23
C VAL A 28 -15.04 18.80 -6.22
N THR A 29 -13.71 18.77 -6.32
CA THR A 29 -12.82 19.35 -5.29
C THR A 29 -12.21 20.68 -5.69
N LYS A 30 -12.26 21.03 -6.98
CA LYS A 30 -11.58 22.21 -7.55
C LYS A 30 -10.07 22.22 -7.25
N GLY A 31 -9.47 21.04 -7.04
CA GLY A 31 -8.05 20.90 -6.72
C GLY A 31 -7.67 21.20 -5.27
N LEU A 32 -8.66 21.35 -4.36
CA LEU A 32 -8.44 21.68 -2.94
C LEU A 32 -8.31 20.45 -2.02
N GLY A 33 -8.41 19.25 -2.58
CA GLY A 33 -8.41 18.02 -1.82
C GLY A 33 -9.80 17.58 -1.31
N ALA A 34 -9.87 16.37 -0.77
CA ALA A 34 -11.11 15.76 -0.29
C ALA A 34 -11.53 16.17 1.14
N GLY A 35 -10.79 17.07 1.81
CA GLY A 35 -11.17 17.58 3.13
C GLY A 35 -11.29 16.53 4.24
N ALA A 36 -10.53 15.43 4.15
CA ALA A 36 -10.64 14.25 5.02
C ALA A 36 -11.99 13.49 4.94
N ASP A 37 -12.81 13.75 3.92
CA ASP A 37 -14.05 13.04 3.65
C ASP A 37 -13.83 11.94 2.58
N PRO A 38 -13.98 10.64 2.95
CA PRO A 38 -13.87 9.53 2.00
C PRO A 38 -14.91 9.58 0.87
N ALA A 39 -16.12 10.08 1.12
CA ALA A 39 -17.15 10.14 0.10
C ALA A 39 -16.75 11.07 -1.05
N VAL A 40 -16.08 12.19 -0.72
CA VAL A 40 -15.51 13.11 -1.71
C VAL A 40 -14.39 12.44 -2.49
N GLY A 41 -13.50 11.70 -1.81
CA GLY A 41 -12.44 10.93 -2.48
C GLY A 41 -12.99 9.89 -3.46
N ARG A 42 -14.04 9.18 -3.06
CA ARG A 42 -14.75 8.21 -3.90
C ARG A 42 -15.40 8.85 -5.11
N GLN A 43 -16.13 9.95 -4.91
CA GLN A 43 -16.77 10.68 -6.01
C GLN A 43 -15.74 11.23 -7.00
N ALA A 44 -14.61 11.73 -6.50
CA ALA A 44 -13.50 12.21 -7.32
C ALA A 44 -12.90 11.10 -8.19
N ALA A 45 -12.73 9.89 -7.65
CA ALA A 45 -12.23 8.75 -8.42
C ALA A 45 -13.24 8.28 -9.48
N LEU A 46 -14.55 8.31 -9.17
CA LEU A 46 -15.61 7.97 -10.11
C LEU A 46 -15.72 8.99 -11.25
N GLU A 47 -15.54 10.28 -10.96
CA GLU A 47 -15.52 11.36 -11.96
C GLU A 47 -14.42 11.12 -13.01
N ASP A 48 -13.22 10.71 -12.56
CA ASP A 48 -12.06 10.47 -13.43
C ASP A 48 -11.85 8.98 -13.77
N ARG A 49 -12.91 8.16 -13.74
CA ARG A 49 -12.84 6.71 -14.02
C ARG A 49 -12.11 6.38 -15.32
N GLU A 50 -12.46 7.06 -16.41
CA GLU A 50 -11.87 6.81 -17.74
C GLU A 50 -10.35 7.07 -17.74
N ARG A 51 -9.91 8.14 -17.07
CA ARG A 51 -8.48 8.49 -16.95
C ARG A 51 -7.72 7.51 -16.08
N ILE A 52 -8.37 6.95 -15.05
CA ILE A 52 -7.79 5.88 -14.23
C ILE A 52 -7.60 4.62 -15.08
N ILE A 53 -8.61 4.23 -15.86
CA ILE A 53 -8.51 3.06 -16.75
C ILE A 53 -7.39 3.25 -17.77
N GLU A 54 -7.34 4.40 -18.46
CA GLU A 54 -6.30 4.72 -19.44
C GLU A 54 -4.89 4.63 -18.82
N ALA A 55 -4.73 5.12 -17.58
CA ALA A 55 -3.46 5.07 -16.88
C ALA A 55 -3.04 3.65 -16.43
N LEU A 56 -3.98 2.71 -16.38
CA LEU A 56 -3.75 1.30 -16.02
C LEU A 56 -3.57 0.40 -17.26
N GLU A 57 -3.81 0.91 -18.47
CA GLU A 57 -3.73 0.12 -19.69
C GLU A 57 -2.35 -0.51 -19.89
N GLY A 58 -2.34 -1.81 -20.21
CA GLY A 58 -1.11 -2.58 -20.45
C GLY A 58 -0.36 -3.03 -19.20
N ALA A 59 -0.85 -2.76 -18.00
CA ALA A 59 -0.25 -3.28 -16.77
C ALA A 59 -0.66 -4.74 -16.52
N ASP A 60 0.30 -5.61 -16.24
CA ASP A 60 0.05 -6.98 -15.77
C ASP A 60 -0.28 -7.02 -14.26
N MET A 61 0.25 -6.05 -13.52
CA MET A 61 0.15 -5.93 -12.08
C MET A 61 0.12 -4.47 -11.66
N VAL A 62 -0.69 -4.13 -10.66
CA VAL A 62 -0.74 -2.80 -10.05
C VAL A 62 -0.56 -2.87 -8.54
N PHE A 63 0.25 -1.95 -8.02
CA PHE A 63 0.37 -1.69 -6.59
C PHE A 63 -0.39 -0.42 -6.23
N ILE A 64 -1.36 -0.54 -5.33
CA ILE A 64 -2.14 0.59 -4.83
C ILE A 64 -1.65 0.93 -3.44
N THR A 65 -0.94 2.05 -3.31
CA THR A 65 -0.43 2.52 -2.01
C THR A 65 -1.24 3.71 -1.51
N ALA A 66 -1.72 3.63 -0.27
CA ALA A 66 -2.51 4.70 0.33
C ALA A 66 -2.37 4.77 1.86
N GLY A 67 -2.40 5.99 2.38
CA GLY A 67 -2.62 6.24 3.81
C GLY A 67 -4.11 6.24 4.12
N MET A 68 -4.57 5.28 4.92
CA MET A 68 -5.98 5.14 5.27
C MET A 68 -6.36 6.05 6.43
N GLY A 69 -7.61 6.51 6.46
CA GLY A 69 -8.12 7.43 7.48
C GLY A 69 -8.23 8.89 7.01
N GLY A 70 -7.72 9.19 5.82
CA GLY A 70 -7.96 10.47 5.12
C GLY A 70 -9.18 10.41 4.19
N GLY A 71 -9.34 11.41 3.32
CA GLY A 71 -10.42 11.45 2.34
C GLY A 71 -10.07 10.79 1.03
N THR A 72 -9.03 11.29 0.34
CA THR A 72 -8.64 10.81 -0.99
C THR A 72 -8.22 9.34 -0.98
N GLY A 73 -7.22 8.97 -0.16
CA GLY A 73 -6.72 7.60 -0.13
C GLY A 73 -7.81 6.59 0.23
N THR A 74 -8.54 6.84 1.32
CA THR A 74 -9.60 5.94 1.80
C THR A 74 -10.72 5.76 0.79
N GLY A 75 -11.17 6.82 0.12
CA GLY A 75 -12.31 6.76 -0.80
C GLY A 75 -11.95 6.41 -2.25
N ALA A 76 -10.77 6.82 -2.73
CA ALA A 76 -10.36 6.59 -4.12
C ALA A 76 -9.70 5.22 -4.31
N ALA A 77 -8.94 4.72 -3.34
CA ALA A 77 -8.20 3.46 -3.48
C ALA A 77 -9.12 2.27 -3.82
N PRO A 78 -10.30 2.08 -3.18
CA PRO A 78 -11.20 0.98 -3.54
C PRO A 78 -11.70 1.07 -4.99
N ILE A 79 -11.98 2.28 -5.48
CA ILE A 79 -12.39 2.50 -6.87
C ILE A 79 -11.27 2.16 -7.84
N VAL A 80 -10.04 2.60 -7.58
CA VAL A 80 -8.88 2.25 -8.41
C VAL A 80 -8.66 0.74 -8.43
N ALA A 81 -8.77 0.07 -7.28
CA ALA A 81 -8.64 -1.38 -7.16
C ALA A 81 -9.72 -2.12 -7.96
N GLN A 82 -10.96 -1.68 -7.85
CA GLN A 82 -12.07 -2.25 -8.59
C GLN A 82 -11.81 -2.17 -10.11
N LEU A 83 -11.40 -1.00 -10.61
CA LEU A 83 -11.13 -0.79 -12.03
C LEU A 83 -9.97 -1.65 -12.53
N ALA A 84 -8.90 -1.77 -11.75
CA ALA A 84 -7.77 -2.63 -12.09
C ALA A 84 -8.17 -4.10 -12.17
N ARG A 85 -8.97 -4.57 -11.19
CA ARG A 85 -9.46 -5.95 -11.15
C ARG A 85 -10.44 -6.24 -12.30
N GLU A 86 -11.33 -5.31 -12.63
CA GLU A 86 -12.22 -5.40 -13.79
C GLU A 86 -11.44 -5.50 -15.12
N ALA A 87 -10.26 -4.87 -15.19
CA ALA A 87 -9.35 -4.95 -16.31
C ALA A 87 -8.48 -6.24 -16.32
N GLY A 88 -8.62 -7.11 -15.32
CA GLY A 88 -7.87 -8.37 -15.22
C GLY A 88 -6.43 -8.23 -14.71
N ILE A 89 -6.10 -7.08 -14.11
CA ILE A 89 -4.76 -6.75 -13.59
C ILE A 89 -4.62 -7.35 -12.18
N LEU A 90 -3.48 -8.00 -11.89
CA LEU A 90 -3.18 -8.46 -10.53
C LEU A 90 -3.07 -7.25 -9.60
N THR A 91 -4.02 -7.11 -8.67
CA THR A 91 -4.22 -5.90 -7.89
C THR A 91 -3.80 -6.12 -6.43
N VAL A 92 -2.69 -5.50 -6.05
CA VAL A 92 -2.13 -5.59 -4.69
C VAL A 92 -2.21 -4.23 -4.02
N ALA A 93 -2.94 -4.14 -2.92
CA ALA A 93 -2.99 -2.93 -2.11
C ALA A 93 -1.98 -3.02 -0.96
N VAL A 94 -1.22 -1.94 -0.74
CA VAL A 94 -0.31 -1.80 0.39
C VAL A 94 -0.65 -0.50 1.12
N VAL A 95 -1.28 -0.60 2.29
CA VAL A 95 -1.87 0.57 2.95
C VAL A 95 -1.45 0.71 4.40
N THR A 96 -1.37 1.94 4.90
CA THR A 96 -1.08 2.20 6.32
C THR A 96 -2.34 2.55 7.10
N LYS A 97 -2.47 1.99 8.31
CA LYS A 97 -3.41 2.48 9.32
C LYS A 97 -2.84 3.71 10.02
N PRO A 98 -3.66 4.68 10.44
CA PRO A 98 -3.19 5.89 11.11
C PRO A 98 -2.53 5.58 12.46
N PHE A 99 -1.68 6.49 12.94
CA PHE A 99 -1.11 6.38 14.28
C PHE A 99 -2.19 6.60 15.35
N PRO A 100 -2.04 6.02 16.56
CA PRO A 100 -2.99 6.23 17.66
C PRO A 100 -3.23 7.71 18.01
N PHE A 101 -2.20 8.56 17.88
CA PHE A 101 -2.29 10.00 18.18
C PHE A 101 -3.08 10.80 17.12
N GLU A 102 -3.34 10.25 15.93
CA GLU A 102 -4.13 10.92 14.89
C GLU A 102 -5.64 10.91 15.18
N GLY A 103 -6.05 10.16 16.20
CA GLY A 103 -7.40 10.17 16.73
C GLY A 103 -8.28 9.01 16.24
N ARG A 104 -9.22 8.61 17.11
CA ARG A 104 -10.12 7.46 16.87
C ARG A 104 -11.00 7.61 15.63
N SER A 105 -11.36 8.83 15.24
CA SER A 105 -12.18 9.05 14.04
C SER A 105 -11.46 8.62 12.77
N ARG A 106 -10.15 8.93 12.65
CA ARG A 106 -9.35 8.51 11.48
C ARG A 106 -9.19 7.01 11.44
N LEU A 107 -9.00 6.37 12.60
CA LEU A 107 -8.90 4.92 12.67
C LEU A 107 -10.18 4.22 12.17
N LYS A 108 -11.36 4.69 12.60
CA LYS A 108 -12.63 4.13 12.11
C LYS A 108 -12.81 4.29 10.60
N ILE A 109 -12.48 5.46 10.08
CA ILE A 109 -12.50 5.72 8.63
C ILE A 109 -11.54 4.78 7.90
N ALA A 110 -10.34 4.59 8.45
CA ALA A 110 -9.35 3.69 7.89
C ALA A 110 -9.83 2.24 7.86
N GLU A 111 -10.43 1.74 8.94
CA GLU A 111 -10.97 0.38 9.03
C GLU A 111 -12.06 0.14 7.99
N GLN A 112 -13.00 1.09 7.84
CA GLN A 112 -14.06 1.00 6.83
C GLN A 112 -13.49 0.99 5.40
N GLY A 113 -12.54 1.88 5.09
CA GLY A 113 -11.92 1.90 3.77
C GLY A 113 -11.06 0.68 3.47
N ILE A 114 -10.42 0.09 4.49
CA ILE A 114 -9.66 -1.16 4.35
C ILE A 114 -10.61 -2.33 4.06
N GLU A 115 -11.76 -2.37 4.72
CA GLU A 115 -12.80 -3.38 4.47
C GLU A 115 -13.30 -3.29 3.02
N GLU A 116 -13.71 -2.10 2.56
CA GLU A 116 -14.13 -1.87 1.16
C GLU A 116 -13.01 -2.20 0.17
N LEU A 117 -11.77 -1.78 0.44
CA LEU A 117 -10.63 -2.07 -0.43
C LEU A 117 -10.34 -3.57 -0.55
N SER A 118 -10.56 -4.34 0.54
CA SER A 118 -10.32 -5.79 0.57
C SER A 118 -11.25 -6.57 -0.35
N GLU A 119 -12.45 -6.05 -0.62
CA GLU A 119 -13.41 -6.66 -1.55
C GLU A 119 -12.96 -6.51 -3.02
N HIS A 120 -12.08 -5.54 -3.30
CA HIS A 120 -11.69 -5.14 -4.65
C HIS A 120 -10.22 -5.44 -5.01
N CYS A 121 -9.42 -5.96 -4.07
CA CYS A 121 -8.02 -6.35 -4.33
C CYS A 121 -7.85 -7.88 -4.30
N ASP A 122 -6.81 -8.39 -4.98
CA ASP A 122 -6.42 -9.79 -4.87
C ASP A 122 -5.66 -10.06 -3.56
N SER A 123 -4.83 -9.09 -3.15
CA SER A 123 -4.09 -9.11 -1.89
C SER A 123 -4.04 -7.71 -1.26
N LEU A 124 -4.18 -7.64 0.06
CA LEU A 124 -4.16 -6.40 0.84
C LEU A 124 -3.14 -6.50 1.97
N ILE A 125 -2.02 -5.81 1.82
CA ILE A 125 -1.00 -5.66 2.86
C ILE A 125 -1.33 -4.45 3.73
N THR A 126 -1.56 -4.69 5.01
CA THR A 126 -1.87 -3.61 5.96
C THR A 126 -0.70 -3.36 6.90
N ILE A 127 -0.24 -2.11 6.98
CA ILE A 127 0.84 -1.67 7.85
C ILE A 127 0.25 -0.88 9.02
N PRO A 128 0.23 -1.45 10.25
CA PRO A 128 -0.20 -0.72 11.43
C PRO A 128 0.88 0.25 11.90
N ASN A 129 0.66 1.56 11.71
CA ASN A 129 1.63 2.59 12.14
C ASN A 129 1.90 2.56 13.65
N GLU A 130 0.99 2.04 14.46
CA GLU A 130 1.23 1.77 15.88
C GLU A 130 2.46 0.86 16.10
N LYS A 131 2.58 -0.22 15.33
CA LYS A 131 3.72 -1.14 15.44
C LYS A 131 5.02 -0.47 14.98
N VAL A 132 4.95 0.39 13.96
CA VAL A 132 6.09 1.21 13.53
C VAL A 132 6.59 2.10 14.68
N LEU A 133 5.67 2.72 15.41
CA LEU A 133 6.00 3.57 16.57
C LEU A 133 6.65 2.77 17.71
N GLN A 134 6.19 1.54 17.97
CA GLN A 134 6.78 0.66 18.99
C GLN A 134 8.26 0.36 18.70
N VAL A 135 8.63 0.18 17.44
CA VAL A 135 10.03 -0.05 17.03
C VAL A 135 10.91 1.18 17.25
N MET A 136 10.38 2.38 17.02
CA MET A 136 11.12 3.63 17.16
C MET A 136 11.26 4.10 18.61
N GLY A 137 10.35 3.65 19.49
CA GLY A 137 10.31 4.04 20.89
C GLY A 137 9.57 5.36 21.14
N PRO A 138 9.26 5.67 22.41
CA PRO A 138 8.33 6.73 22.80
C PRO A 138 8.85 8.17 22.59
N GLN A 139 10.14 8.35 22.31
CA GLN A 139 10.74 9.68 22.07
C GLN A 139 10.92 10.01 20.59
N ALA A 140 10.44 9.15 19.69
CA ALA A 140 10.57 9.35 18.26
C ALA A 140 9.85 10.63 17.81
N PRO A 141 10.53 11.55 17.09
CA PRO A 141 9.88 12.71 16.48
C PRO A 141 8.77 12.28 15.52
N LEU A 142 7.70 13.07 15.46
CA LEU A 142 6.54 12.78 14.61
C LEU A 142 6.91 12.61 13.12
N LEU A 143 7.79 13.48 12.61
CA LEU A 143 8.24 13.43 11.22
C LEU A 143 9.02 12.14 10.92
N ASP A 144 9.84 11.69 11.86
CA ASP A 144 10.61 10.45 11.72
C ASP A 144 9.68 9.23 11.72
N ALA A 145 8.58 9.28 12.49
CA ALA A 145 7.58 8.21 12.50
C ALA A 145 6.90 8.06 11.14
N PHE A 146 6.50 9.17 10.51
CA PHE A 146 5.95 9.15 9.15
C PHE A 146 6.99 8.70 8.11
N ALA A 147 8.23 9.18 8.22
CA ALA A 147 9.32 8.73 7.35
C ALA A 147 9.51 7.22 7.45
N ARG A 148 9.48 6.66 8.67
CA ARG A 148 9.61 5.22 8.88
C ARG A 148 8.44 4.42 8.32
N ALA A 149 7.21 4.92 8.44
CA ALA A 149 6.05 4.30 7.80
C ALA A 149 6.21 4.26 6.26
N ASN A 150 6.73 5.34 5.67
CA ASN A 150 7.02 5.41 4.24
C ASN A 150 8.12 4.41 3.83
N ASP A 151 9.16 4.22 4.66
CA ASP A 151 10.17 3.18 4.40
C ASP A 151 9.55 1.78 4.38
N VAL A 152 8.63 1.49 5.30
CA VAL A 152 7.96 0.18 5.35
C VAL A 152 7.09 -0.02 4.10
N LEU A 153 6.34 1.00 3.66
CA LEU A 153 5.58 0.98 2.41
C LEU A 153 6.49 0.74 1.19
N LEU A 154 7.60 1.49 1.11
CA LEU A 154 8.57 1.35 0.04
C LEU A 154 9.14 -0.06 -0.01
N ASN A 155 9.58 -0.60 1.13
CA ASN A 155 10.14 -1.94 1.22
C ASN A 155 9.13 -3.02 0.81
N ALA A 156 7.84 -2.83 1.08
CA ALA A 156 6.79 -3.76 0.66
C ALA A 156 6.63 -3.83 -0.85
N VAL A 157 6.48 -2.67 -1.49
CA VAL A 157 6.34 -2.61 -2.94
C VAL A 157 7.63 -3.03 -3.63
N GLN A 158 8.78 -2.58 -3.12
CA GLN A 158 10.09 -2.89 -3.68
C GLN A 158 10.42 -4.38 -3.57
N GLY A 159 10.15 -5.03 -2.44
CA GLY A 159 10.41 -6.46 -2.25
C GLY A 159 9.70 -7.31 -3.30
N ILE A 160 8.40 -7.06 -3.52
CA ILE A 160 7.61 -7.83 -4.50
C ILE A 160 8.01 -7.44 -5.93
N SER A 161 8.18 -6.15 -6.21
CA SER A 161 8.53 -5.70 -7.55
C SER A 161 9.92 -6.17 -8.00
N GLU A 162 10.92 -6.18 -7.12
CA GLU A 162 12.27 -6.58 -7.49
C GLU A 162 12.39 -8.08 -7.72
N LEU A 163 11.64 -8.91 -7.01
CA LEU A 163 11.56 -10.36 -7.26
C LEU A 163 11.13 -10.69 -8.68
N ILE A 164 10.26 -9.85 -9.28
CA ILE A 164 9.72 -10.05 -10.64
C ILE A 164 10.61 -9.38 -11.70
N THR A 165 11.08 -8.16 -11.41
CA THR A 165 11.69 -7.29 -12.44
C THR A 165 13.21 -7.37 -12.51
N ARG A 166 13.88 -7.80 -11.43
CA ARG A 166 15.34 -7.88 -11.41
C ARG A 166 15.80 -9.32 -11.60
N PRO A 167 16.68 -9.60 -12.58
CA PRO A 167 17.31 -10.90 -12.70
C PRO A 167 18.16 -11.21 -11.47
N GLY A 168 17.76 -12.22 -10.70
CA GLY A 168 18.55 -12.85 -9.65
C GLY A 168 19.22 -14.14 -10.14
N LEU A 169 20.01 -14.77 -9.26
CA LEU A 169 20.54 -16.12 -9.51
C LEU A 169 19.43 -17.19 -9.44
N ILE A 170 18.36 -16.89 -8.69
CA ILE A 170 17.11 -17.65 -8.61
C ILE A 170 16.02 -16.65 -8.96
N ASN A 171 15.35 -16.83 -10.10
CA ASN A 171 14.22 -16.00 -10.49
C ASN A 171 12.93 -16.68 -10.07
N VAL A 172 12.03 -15.91 -9.48
CA VAL A 172 10.62 -16.28 -9.34
C VAL A 172 9.90 -15.76 -10.57
N ASP A 173 9.06 -16.57 -11.20
CA ASP A 173 8.30 -16.11 -12.34
C ASP A 173 7.02 -15.36 -11.90
N PHE A 174 6.44 -14.58 -12.82
CA PHE A 174 5.22 -13.83 -12.52
C PHE A 174 4.03 -14.74 -12.22
N ALA A 175 4.00 -15.95 -12.79
CA ALA A 175 2.90 -16.89 -12.59
C ALA A 175 2.90 -17.45 -11.16
N ASP A 176 4.07 -17.71 -10.58
CA ASP A 176 4.27 -18.13 -9.20
C ASP A 176 3.84 -17.03 -8.24
N VAL A 177 4.26 -15.78 -8.48
CA VAL A 177 3.81 -14.63 -7.66
C VAL A 177 2.30 -14.48 -7.74
N ARG A 178 1.72 -14.54 -8.94
CA ARG A 178 0.27 -14.45 -9.14
C ARG A 178 -0.45 -15.59 -8.43
N ALA A 179 0.05 -16.82 -8.48
CA ALA A 179 -0.57 -17.96 -7.81
C ALA A 179 -0.54 -17.83 -6.28
N VAL A 180 0.54 -17.26 -5.72
CA VAL A 180 0.67 -17.04 -4.28
C VAL A 180 -0.15 -15.84 -3.81
N MET A 181 -0.34 -14.80 -4.63
CA MET A 181 -0.99 -13.56 -4.22
C MET A 181 -2.47 -13.46 -4.62
N ALA A 182 -2.95 -14.27 -5.57
CA ALA A 182 -4.35 -14.30 -5.97
C ALA A 182 -5.24 -14.83 -4.83
N GLU A 183 -6.32 -14.11 -4.53
CA GLU A 183 -7.38 -14.51 -3.58
C GLU A 183 -6.90 -14.77 -2.14
N MET A 184 -5.79 -14.18 -1.72
CA MET A 184 -5.25 -14.36 -0.37
C MET A 184 -5.88 -13.46 0.68
N GLY A 185 -6.52 -12.37 0.25
CA GLY A 185 -7.08 -11.39 1.18
C GLY A 185 -5.97 -10.64 1.93
N VAL A 186 -6.06 -10.61 3.26
CA VAL A 186 -5.14 -9.81 4.10
C VAL A 186 -3.77 -10.48 4.22
N ALA A 187 -2.73 -9.73 3.87
CA ALA A 187 -1.33 -10.11 3.98
C ALA A 187 -0.58 -9.18 4.95
N MET A 188 0.55 -9.67 5.45
CA MET A 188 1.45 -8.92 6.33
C MET A 188 2.90 -9.12 5.87
N MET A 189 3.78 -8.19 6.23
CA MET A 189 5.18 -8.23 5.81
C MET A 189 6.13 -7.94 6.97
N GLY A 190 7.19 -8.73 7.06
CA GLY A 190 8.38 -8.43 7.85
C GLY A 190 9.59 -8.26 6.94
N SER A 191 10.50 -7.35 7.29
CA SER A 191 11.78 -7.17 6.60
C SER A 191 12.90 -6.99 7.60
N ALA A 192 14.09 -7.49 7.26
CA ALA A 192 15.29 -7.34 8.07
C ALA A 192 16.54 -7.41 7.20
N VAL A 193 17.63 -6.80 7.68
CA VAL A 193 18.94 -6.81 7.03
C VAL A 193 19.97 -7.21 8.08
N ALA A 194 20.81 -8.19 7.75
CA ALA A 194 21.92 -8.63 8.60
C ALA A 194 23.22 -8.74 7.79
N LYS A 195 24.34 -8.74 8.49
CA LYS A 195 25.70 -8.79 7.92
C LYS A 195 26.56 -9.75 8.74
N GLY A 196 27.66 -10.23 8.15
CA GLY A 196 28.55 -11.22 8.78
C GLY A 196 28.23 -12.66 8.37
N ASP A 197 28.83 -13.61 9.08
CA ASP A 197 28.80 -15.02 8.69
C ASP A 197 27.42 -15.67 8.87
N GLU A 198 26.67 -15.25 9.90
CA GLU A 198 25.30 -15.75 10.19
C GLU A 198 24.19 -14.90 9.53
N ARG A 199 24.54 -14.01 8.60
CA ARG A 199 23.61 -13.02 8.01
C ARG A 199 22.30 -13.61 7.49
N ALA A 200 22.32 -14.82 6.92
CA ALA A 200 21.11 -15.44 6.37
C ALA A 200 20.12 -15.82 7.48
N VAL A 201 20.61 -16.47 8.53
CA VAL A 201 19.79 -16.93 9.67
C VAL A 201 19.32 -15.74 10.50
N GLU A 202 20.20 -14.77 10.73
CA GLU A 202 19.86 -13.56 11.49
C GLU A 202 18.79 -12.73 10.76
N ALA A 203 18.97 -12.46 9.46
CA ALA A 203 17.98 -11.73 8.67
C ALA A 203 16.62 -12.47 8.65
N ALA A 204 16.62 -13.77 8.41
CA ALA A 204 15.38 -14.56 8.42
C ALA A 204 14.68 -14.53 9.78
N ARG A 205 15.44 -14.74 10.88
CA ARG A 205 14.88 -14.71 12.23
C ARG A 205 14.28 -13.34 12.56
N SER A 206 15.01 -12.26 12.26
CA SER A 206 14.56 -10.90 12.50
C SER A 206 13.36 -10.50 11.64
N ALA A 207 13.28 -10.97 10.40
CA ALA A 207 12.13 -10.70 9.52
C ALA A 207 10.87 -11.39 10.05
N VAL A 208 10.98 -12.66 10.48
CA VAL A 208 9.89 -13.45 11.07
C VAL A 208 9.47 -12.90 12.43
N SER A 209 10.41 -12.37 13.22
CA SER A 209 10.12 -11.74 14.52
C SER A 209 9.79 -10.25 14.42
N SER A 210 9.45 -9.74 13.23
CA SER A 210 9.15 -8.33 13.05
C SER A 210 7.91 -7.93 13.86
N PRO A 211 7.91 -6.78 14.55
CA PRO A 211 6.73 -6.26 15.25
C PRO A 211 5.51 -6.05 14.34
N LEU A 212 5.73 -5.93 13.03
CA LEU A 212 4.67 -5.88 12.02
C LEU A 212 3.94 -7.23 11.85
N LEU A 213 4.50 -8.34 12.36
CA LEU A 213 3.95 -9.70 12.28
C LEU A 213 3.48 -10.24 13.64
N GLU A 214 3.62 -9.46 14.73
CA GLU A 214 3.49 -9.94 16.12
C GLU A 214 2.11 -10.56 16.43
N ASP A 215 1.05 -10.07 15.78
CA ASP A 215 -0.33 -10.53 16.00
C ASP A 215 -0.76 -11.64 15.01
N VAL A 216 0.17 -12.19 14.21
CA VAL A 216 -0.13 -13.22 13.20
C VAL A 216 0.71 -14.47 13.41
N ASN A 217 0.01 -15.60 13.46
CA ASN A 217 0.66 -16.91 13.42
C ASN A 217 1.00 -17.25 11.96
N ILE A 218 2.27 -17.05 11.60
CA ILE A 218 2.82 -17.34 10.27
C ILE A 218 2.59 -18.81 9.86
N SER A 219 2.50 -19.73 10.84
CA SER A 219 2.19 -21.15 10.58
C SER A 219 0.82 -21.38 9.96
N GLY A 220 -0.10 -20.42 10.07
CA GLY A 220 -1.44 -20.47 9.46
C GLY A 220 -1.53 -19.82 8.08
N ALA A 221 -0.43 -19.27 7.55
CA ALA A 221 -0.43 -18.63 6.24
C ALA A 221 -0.65 -19.67 5.13
N LYS A 222 -1.56 -19.39 4.20
CA LYS A 222 -1.82 -20.25 3.03
C LYS A 222 -0.74 -20.13 1.95
N GLY A 223 0.12 -19.12 2.04
CA GLY A 223 1.18 -18.82 1.09
C GLY A 223 2.22 -17.89 1.74
N ILE A 224 3.48 -18.06 1.38
CA ILE A 224 4.61 -17.27 1.87
C ILE A 224 5.45 -16.88 0.66
N LEU A 225 5.78 -15.60 0.54
CA LEU A 225 6.73 -15.07 -0.44
C LEU A 225 7.99 -14.64 0.32
N VAL A 226 9.17 -15.12 -0.09
CA VAL A 226 10.49 -14.85 0.53
C VAL A 226 11.46 -14.34 -0.51
#